data_AF-A0A3C0WZF3-F1
#
_entry.id   AF-A0A3C0WZF3-F1
#
_cell.length_a   1.000
_cell.length_b   1.000
_cell.length_c   1.000
_cell.angle_alpha   90.00
_cell.angle_beta   90.00
_cell.angle_gamma   90.00
#
_symmetry.space_group_name_H-M   'P 1'
#
loop_
_entity.id
_entity.type
_entity.pdbx_description
1 polymer ?
#
loop_
_entity_poly.entity_id
_entity_poly.type
_entity_poly.pdbx_seq_one_letter_code
_entity_poly.pdbx_strand_id
1 'polypeptide(L)'
;MIIAAATQKMIEFYKGNIHDIDHFLKVWAMAKTIGEIEKPDRHTQEILELAAVVHDIACLLCRENTATQTENIRSLKVRRL
;
A
#
# COMPACT_ATOMS: atom_id res chain seq x y z
N MET A 1 -7.22 -18.43 -0.65
CA MET A 1 -6.60 -18.33 -1.99
C MET A 1 -6.48 -16.89 -2.46
N ILE A 2 -7.50 -16.03 -2.28
CA ILE A 2 -7.46 -14.64 -2.77
C ILE A 2 -6.45 -13.74 -2.04
N ILE A 3 -6.35 -13.84 -0.71
CA ILE A 3 -5.43 -13.02 0.10
C ILE A 3 -3.97 -13.27 -0.32
N ALA A 4 -3.54 -14.53 -0.36
CA ALA A 4 -2.18 -14.89 -0.79
C ALA A 4 -1.86 -14.39 -2.21
N ALA A 5 -2.81 -14.51 -3.15
CA ALA A 5 -2.63 -13.99 -4.50
C ALA A 5 -2.56 -12.45 -4.54
N ALA A 6 -3.36 -11.76 -3.73
CA ALA A 6 -3.31 -10.31 -3.59
C ALA A 6 -1.97 -9.86 -2.95
N THR A 7 -1.51 -10.55 -1.91
CA THR A 7 -0.23 -10.30 -1.25
C THR A 7 0.93 -10.42 -2.25
N GLN A 8 0.95 -11.50 -3.05
CA GLN A 8 1.98 -11.66 -4.10
C GLN A 8 1.95 -10.50 -5.09
N LYS A 9 0.77 -10.14 -5.60
CA LYS A 9 0.62 -9.01 -6.55
C LYS A 9 1.04 -7.68 -5.94
N MET A 10 0.76 -7.43 -4.67
CA MET A 10 1.18 -6.21 -3.98
C MET A 10 2.70 -6.17 -3.78
N ILE A 11 3.35 -7.30 -3.47
CA ILE A 11 4.82 -7.38 -3.41
C ILE A 11 5.43 -7.03 -4.77
N GLU A 12 4.88 -7.57 -5.86
CA GLU A 12 5.30 -7.26 -7.23
C GLU A 12 5.06 -5.78 -7.57
N PHE A 13 3.92 -5.22 -7.16
CA PHE A 13 3.56 -3.80 -7.38
C PHE A 13 4.55 -2.83 -6.74
N TYR A 14 5.05 -3.13 -5.54
CA TYR A 14 6.03 -2.29 -4.84
C TYR A 14 7.46 -2.41 -5.40
N LYS A 15 7.73 -3.27 -6.42
CA LYS A 15 9.00 -3.36 -7.17
C LYS A 15 10.26 -3.42 -6.29
N GLY A 16 10.20 -4.16 -5.18
CA GLY A 16 11.35 -4.31 -4.26
C GLY A 16 11.52 -3.17 -3.25
N ASN A 17 10.58 -2.22 -3.16
CA ASN A 17 10.54 -1.25 -2.07
C ASN A 17 10.19 -1.95 -0.74
N ILE A 18 11.23 -2.37 -0.02
CA ILE A 18 11.13 -3.15 1.21
C ILE A 18 10.33 -2.43 2.31
N HIS A 19 10.38 -1.09 2.35
CA HIS A 19 9.69 -0.31 3.37
C HIS A 19 8.18 -0.41 3.21
N ASP A 20 7.69 -0.21 1.99
CA ASP A 20 6.25 -0.26 1.72
C ASP A 20 5.72 -1.71 1.73
N ILE A 21 6.55 -2.69 1.34
CA ILE A 21 6.22 -4.12 1.49
C ILE A 21 6.06 -4.51 2.96
N ASP A 22 7.04 -4.16 3.80
CA ASP A 22 7.00 -4.41 5.24
C ASP A 22 5.82 -3.69 5.91
N HIS A 23 5.51 -2.47 5.47
CA HIS A 23 4.38 -1.70 5.96
C HIS A 23 3.04 -2.44 5.77
N PHE A 24 2.68 -2.82 4.54
CA PHE A 24 1.38 -3.45 4.31
C PHE A 24 1.28 -4.84 4.95
N LEU A 25 2.38 -5.60 5.04
CA LEU A 25 2.41 -6.90 5.70
C LEU A 25 2.13 -6.79 7.20
N LYS A 26 2.69 -5.78 7.87
CA LYS A 26 2.40 -5.49 9.28
C LYS A 26 0.94 -5.09 9.49
N VAL A 27 0.40 -4.23 8.61
CA VAL A 27 -1.00 -3.82 8.66
C VAL A 27 -1.93 -5.03 8.48
N TRP A 28 -1.66 -5.89 7.49
CA TRP A 28 -2.42 -7.13 7.29
C TRP A 28 -2.34 -8.06 8.52
N ALA A 29 -1.16 -8.30 9.08
CA ALA A 29 -1.00 -9.16 10.24
C ALA A 29 -1.78 -8.64 11.47
N MET A 30 -1.75 -7.32 11.69
CA MET A 30 -2.51 -6.69 12.77
C MET A 30 -4.02 -6.75 12.52
N ALA A 31 -4.48 -6.47 11.30
CA ALA A 31 -5.89 -6.57 10.93
C ALA A 31 -6.42 -8.00 11.08
N LYS A 32 -5.65 -9.00 10.63
CA LYS A 32 -5.97 -10.42 10.82
C LYS A 32 -6.11 -10.78 12.30
N THR A 33 -5.15 -10.37 13.13
CA THR A 33 -5.15 -10.63 14.57
C THR A 33 -6.37 -10.02 15.25
N ILE A 34 -6.70 -8.77 14.94
CA ILE A 34 -7.90 -8.10 15.48
C ILE A 34 -9.17 -8.81 15.00
N GLY A 35 -9.27 -9.14 13.70
CA GLY A 35 -10.40 -9.88 13.16
C GLY A 35 -10.60 -11.24 13.85
N GLU A 36 -9.53 -11.99 14.09
CA GLU A 36 -9.61 -13.28 14.82
C GLU A 36 -10.10 -13.11 16.27
N ILE A 37 -9.81 -11.98 16.91
CA ILE A 37 -10.30 -11.65 18.27
C ILE A 37 -11.78 -11.28 18.24
N GLU A 38 -12.19 -10.43 17.30
CA GLU A 38 -13.56 -9.94 17.15
C GLU A 38 -14.53 -11.00 16.58
N LYS A 39 -13.98 -12.05 15.95
CA LYS A 39 -14.71 -13.21 15.38
C LYS A 39 -15.86 -12.81 14.44
N PRO A 40 -15.60 -11.98 13.41
CA PRO A 40 -16.60 -11.71 12.40
C PRO A 40 -16.87 -12.99 11.59
N ASP A 41 -17.91 -12.96 10.76
CA ASP A 41 -18.14 -14.05 9.82
C ASP A 41 -16.98 -14.17 8.82
N ARG A 42 -16.87 -15.34 8.19
CA ARG A 42 -15.78 -15.66 7.27
C ARG A 42 -15.65 -14.65 6.12
N HIS A 43 -16.76 -14.16 5.58
CA HIS A 43 -16.73 -13.25 4.46
C HIS A 43 -16.20 -11.88 4.89
N THR A 44 -16.65 -11.39 6.05
CA THR A 44 -16.14 -10.16 6.65
C THR A 44 -14.64 -10.25 6.99
N GLN A 45 -14.18 -11.38 7.53
CA GLN A 45 -12.74 -11.62 7.77
C GLN A 45 -11.92 -11.56 6.46
N GLU A 46 -12.43 -12.19 5.39
CA GLU A 46 -11.76 -12.17 4.09
C GLU A 46 -11.70 -10.76 3.48
N ILE A 47 -12.76 -9.97 3.63
CA ILE A 47 -12.78 -8.55 3.21
C ILE A 47 -11.78 -7.73 4.04
N LEU A 48 -11.76 -7.89 5.36
CA LEU A 48 -10.84 -7.19 6.26
C LEU A 48 -9.38 -7.43 5.87
N GLU A 49 -9.01 -8.70 5.68
CA GLU A 49 -7.66 -9.07 5.30
C GLU A 49 -7.30 -8.58 3.89
N LEU A 50 -8.21 -8.72 2.92
CA LEU A 50 -7.97 -8.23 1.56
C LEU A 50 -7.82 -6.71 1.51
N ALA A 51 -8.69 -5.97 2.22
CA ALA A 51 -8.62 -4.52 2.32
C ALA A 51 -7.30 -4.06 2.93
N ALA A 52 -6.84 -4.73 4.00
CA ALA A 52 -5.54 -4.42 4.62
C ALA A 52 -4.36 -4.63 3.65
N VAL A 53 -4.41 -5.67 2.81
CA VAL A 53 -3.37 -5.94 1.80
C VAL A 53 -3.30 -4.83 0.74
N VAL A 54 -4.43 -4.28 0.31
CA VAL A 54 -4.48 -3.31 -0.84
C VAL A 54 -4.70 -1.86 -0.44
N HIS A 55 -4.79 -1.53 0.86
CA HIS A 55 -5.24 -0.20 1.33
C HIS A 55 -4.46 0.97 0.73
N ASP A 56 -3.17 0.79 0.47
CA ASP A 56 -2.24 1.82 0.01
C ASP A 56 -1.88 1.72 -1.49
N ILE A 57 -2.63 0.94 -2.27
CA ILE A 57 -2.38 0.77 -3.72
C ILE A 57 -2.36 2.10 -4.49
N ALA A 58 -3.19 3.06 -4.09
CA ALA A 58 -3.22 4.39 -4.71
C ALA A 58 -2.07 5.31 -4.26
N CYS A 59 -1.44 5.03 -3.11
CA CYS A 59 -0.41 5.90 -2.54
C CYS A 59 0.86 5.94 -3.41
N LEU A 60 1.28 4.80 -3.97
CA LEU A 60 2.38 4.76 -4.94
C LEU A 60 2.07 5.55 -6.21
N LEU A 61 0.86 5.43 -6.76
CA LEU A 61 0.45 6.18 -7.95
C LEU A 61 0.51 7.68 -7.70
N CYS A 62 0.11 8.13 -6.51
CA CYS A 62 0.24 9.52 -6.11
C CYS A 62 1.71 9.97 -6.00
N ARG A 63 2.60 9.13 -5.45
CA ARG A 63 4.04 9.43 -5.30
C ARG A 63 4.78 9.49 -6.64
N GLU A 64 4.46 8.60 -7.59
CA GLU A 64 5.03 8.66 -8.94
C GLU A 64 4.59 9.95 -9.67
N ASN A 65 3.34 10.38 -9.47
CA ASN A 65 2.81 11.61 -10.05
C ASN A 65 3.34 12.89 -9.39
N THR A 66 3.82 12.88 -8.14
CA THR A 66 4.47 14.06 -7.55
C THR A 66 5.92 14.22 -7.99
N ALA A 67 6.61 13.13 -8.37
CA ALA A 67 7.93 13.21 -8.98
C ALA A 67 7.90 14.00 -10.31
N THR A 68 6.87 13.79 -11.13
CA THR A 68 6.67 14.55 -12.38
C THR A 68 6.26 16.01 -12.15
N GLN A 69 5.71 16.37 -10.99
CA GLN A 69 5.40 17.77 -10.64
C GLN A 69 6.58 18.51 -9.98
N THR A 70 7.52 17.80 -9.36
CA THR A 70 8.60 18.44 -8.58
C THR A 70 9.74 18.97 -9.45
N GLU A 71 9.93 18.45 -10.66
CA GLU A 71 10.91 18.99 -11.62
C GLU A 71 10.52 20.39 -12.16
N ASN A 72 9.23 20.71 -12.17
CA ASN A 72 8.75 22.03 -12.62
C ASN A 72 8.89 23.15 -11.57
N ILE A 73 8.96 22.83 -10.27
CA ILE A 73 9.05 23.86 -9.22
C ILE A 73 10.51 24.24 -8.93
N ARG A 74 11.45 23.30 -9.04
CA ARG A 74 12.89 23.58 -8.80
C ARG A 74 13.53 24.39 -9.94
N SER A 75 13.11 24.18 -11.19
CA SER A 75 13.61 24.92 -12.36
C SER A 75 13.12 26.39 -12.43
N LEU A 76 12.01 26.72 -11.77
CA LEU A 76 11.49 28.10 -11.67
C LEU A 76 12.23 28.96 -10.62
N LYS A 77 12.87 28.34 -9.62
CA LYS A 77 13.52 29.09 -8.52
C LYS A 77 14.97 29.51 -8.82
N VAL A 78 15.63 28.87 -9.80
CA VAL A 78 17.02 29.17 -10.19
C VAL A 78 17.12 30.24 -11.29
N ARG A 79 16.03 30.58 -11.99
CA ARG A 79 16.02 31.66 -13.00
C ARG A 79 15.72 33.07 -12.45
N ARG A 80 15.76 33.26 -11.12
CA ARG A 80 15.43 34.53 -10.46
C ARG A 80 16.52 35.03 -9.49
N LEU A 81 17.79 34.70 -9.78
CA LEU A 81 18.96 35.36 -9.19
C LEU A 81 19.92 35.76 -10.31
#